data_AF-A0A074WIW5-F1
#
_entry.id   AF-A0A074WIW5-F1
#
_cell.length_a   1.000
_cell.length_b   1.000
_cell.length_c   1.000
_cell.angle_alpha   90.00
_cell.angle_beta   90.00
_cell.angle_gamma   90.00
#
_symmetry.space_group_name_H-M   'P 1'
#
loop_
_entity.id
_entity.type
_entity.pdbx_description
1 polymer ?
#
loop_
_entity_poly.entity_id
_entity_poly.type
_entity_poly.pdbx_seq_one_letter_code
_entity_poly.pdbx_strand_id
1 'polypeptide(L)'
;MPNSSANISKVGGRGQRPSKGNAKEIPYDQRMNDLMVENMKKYTNMSDEEIDEFVYYLVAMNYLRLPNHMGGAIMPGNKHYRMDGTEHTLADVDHRIVAQEIEKQIAKQPEDRRTEMYKKVVEGVKHAQKEPDWKRPAIEPNKDPPTPFSTSKAICGISPPETFKGNEAKSNQQLIDDLASAVGMSDRTKGMVQAQIIHRDASGDDKRPAFVMFGGPEGGKVSGGRLGRDHQLTDVPNHFVRDTIMDYINSEVEEDKKKYARTAVFSDLSPSEIAAYSATVSASKDEERRKEIEQEQHDEDILNIMENHKPKPKSLDEALNILQQRDLLDSIPDEDLDLTQRGNHGYFDTDFEGVFKSVVKPGSKKLPFESETRPPLEIDLDCDQIRACIKRFTRDGIWSIDQFRLALGQIARPELTKFLGLRGPGEGRTLRVRTVCWQFFKWREVLGLDMTKSSQDDIKKIQEKGKKRAAGDDDQTPGKKAKPSTAEWLDTAQQSAVRVQRDPSNRSNPTPTR
;
A
#
# COMPACT_ATOMS: atom_id res chain seq x y z
N MET A 1 16.03 -33.66 -65.89
CA MET A 1 17.19 -34.56 -65.73
C MET A 1 18.35 -33.99 -66.54
N PRO A 2 19.64 -34.09 -66.15
CA PRO A 2 20.24 -34.84 -65.04
C PRO A 2 21.21 -34.00 -64.15
N ASN A 3 21.77 -34.72 -63.17
CA ASN A 3 22.81 -34.39 -62.18
C ASN A 3 24.00 -33.54 -62.66
N SER A 4 24.56 -32.73 -61.74
CA SER A 4 26.01 -32.82 -61.45
C SER A 4 26.36 -32.18 -60.10
N SER A 5 27.17 -32.93 -59.36
CA SER A 5 27.80 -32.69 -58.06
C SER A 5 28.76 -31.50 -58.06
N ALA A 6 28.99 -30.87 -56.90
CA ALA A 6 30.33 -30.73 -56.31
C ALA A 6 30.39 -29.84 -55.03
N ASN A 7 31.16 -30.36 -54.08
CA ASN A 7 32.07 -29.66 -53.17
C ASN A 7 31.54 -28.93 -51.93
N ILE A 8 31.45 -29.74 -50.88
CA ILE A 8 31.71 -29.39 -49.49
C ILE A 8 33.11 -28.77 -49.36
N SER A 9 33.18 -27.53 -48.89
CA SER A 9 34.39 -26.92 -48.34
C SER A 9 34.07 -26.37 -46.94
N LYS A 10 34.53 -27.10 -45.91
CA LYS A 10 34.55 -26.62 -44.52
C LYS A 10 35.60 -25.52 -44.40
N VAL A 11 35.17 -24.30 -44.08
CA VAL A 11 36.05 -23.27 -43.50
C VAL A 11 35.47 -22.87 -42.16
N GLY A 12 36.20 -23.23 -41.10
CA GLY A 12 35.86 -22.86 -39.73
C GLY A 12 36.04 -21.36 -39.50
N GLY A 13 34.93 -20.64 -39.47
CA GLY A 13 34.87 -19.30 -38.90
C GLY A 13 34.65 -19.41 -37.39
N ARG A 14 35.66 -19.03 -36.60
CA ARG A 14 35.50 -18.76 -35.16
C ARG A 14 34.41 -17.70 -35.01
N GLY A 15 33.27 -18.08 -34.45
CA GLY A 15 32.20 -17.16 -34.11
C GLY A 15 32.70 -16.07 -33.17
N GLN A 16 32.82 -14.85 -33.69
CA GLN A 16 32.81 -13.66 -32.86
C GLN A 16 31.47 -13.63 -32.12
N ARG A 17 31.51 -13.67 -30.80
CA ARG A 17 30.32 -13.41 -29.97
C ARG A 17 29.82 -11.99 -30.33
N PRO A 18 28.54 -11.81 -30.66
CA PRO A 18 28.00 -10.47 -30.82
C PRO A 18 28.19 -9.72 -29.51
N SER A 19 28.82 -8.55 -29.59
CA SER A 19 28.95 -7.63 -28.47
C SER A 19 27.53 -7.36 -27.94
N LYS A 20 27.32 -7.61 -26.64
CA LYS A 20 26.11 -7.17 -25.95
C LYS A 20 26.06 -5.64 -26.04
N GLY A 21 25.36 -5.13 -27.05
CA GLY A 21 24.96 -3.74 -27.08
C GLY A 21 24.16 -3.47 -25.82
N ASN A 22 24.53 -2.42 -25.08
CA ASN A 22 23.76 -1.92 -23.95
C ASN A 22 22.34 -1.63 -24.45
N ALA A 23 21.39 -2.54 -24.18
CA ALA A 23 19.98 -2.28 -24.40
C ALA A 23 19.66 -1.05 -23.54
N LYS A 24 19.31 0.06 -24.19
CA LYS A 24 18.84 1.26 -23.48
C LYS A 24 17.64 0.83 -22.64
N GLU A 25 17.75 1.01 -21.33
CA GLU A 25 16.69 0.67 -20.39
C GLU A 25 15.47 1.52 -20.74
N ILE A 26 14.35 0.85 -21.07
CA ILE A 26 13.09 1.53 -21.40
C ILE A 26 12.60 2.24 -20.13
N PRO A 27 12.30 3.55 -20.19
CA PRO A 27 11.73 4.31 -19.09
C PRO A 27 10.51 3.62 -18.46
N TYR A 28 10.35 3.76 -17.16
CA TYR A 28 9.28 3.08 -16.41
C TYR A 28 7.89 3.46 -16.94
N ASP A 29 7.61 4.76 -17.10
CA ASP A 29 6.33 5.26 -17.61
C ASP A 29 6.00 4.68 -18.98
N GLN A 30 6.98 4.68 -19.88
CA GLN A 30 6.83 4.06 -21.20
C GLN A 30 6.43 2.59 -21.08
N ARG A 31 7.11 1.81 -20.23
CA ARG A 31 6.79 0.40 -20.04
C ARG A 31 5.38 0.19 -19.46
N MET A 32 4.94 1.03 -18.53
CA MET A 32 3.60 0.94 -17.95
C MET A 32 2.52 1.34 -18.97
N ASN A 33 2.77 2.39 -19.74
CA ASN A 33 1.87 2.85 -20.79
C ASN A 33 1.70 1.81 -21.88
N ASP A 34 2.81 1.26 -22.39
CA ASP A 34 2.80 0.21 -23.40
C ASP A 34 2.02 -1.03 -22.91
N LEU A 35 2.23 -1.43 -21.64
CA LEU A 35 1.50 -2.53 -21.03
C LEU A 35 -0.02 -2.27 -20.96
N MET A 36 -0.43 -1.08 -20.53
CA MET A 36 -1.85 -0.73 -20.45
C MET A 36 -2.50 -0.69 -21.84
N VAL A 37 -1.82 -0.15 -22.84
CA VAL A 37 -2.31 -0.12 -24.23
C VAL A 37 -2.40 -1.54 -24.81
N GLU A 38 -1.41 -2.39 -24.59
CA GLU A 38 -1.45 -3.79 -25.01
C GLU A 38 -2.59 -4.55 -24.33
N ASN A 39 -2.78 -4.33 -23.03
CA ASN A 39 -3.89 -4.93 -22.30
C ASN A 39 -5.25 -4.38 -22.78
N MET A 40 -5.35 -3.11 -23.19
CA MET A 40 -6.57 -2.59 -23.83
C MET A 40 -6.90 -3.35 -25.10
N LYS A 41 -5.92 -3.59 -25.97
CA LYS A 41 -6.10 -4.38 -27.22
C LYS A 41 -6.59 -5.79 -26.92
N LYS A 42 -6.13 -6.37 -25.81
CA LYS A 42 -6.45 -7.75 -25.43
C LYS A 42 -7.79 -7.91 -24.71
N TYR A 43 -8.18 -6.97 -23.87
CA TYR A 43 -9.26 -7.15 -22.89
C TYR A 43 -10.46 -6.22 -23.07
N THR A 44 -10.38 -5.25 -23.99
CA THR A 44 -11.53 -4.44 -24.38
C THR A 44 -12.12 -4.93 -25.71
N ASN A 45 -13.30 -4.44 -26.08
CA ASN A 45 -13.88 -4.72 -27.40
C ASN A 45 -13.49 -3.64 -28.44
N MET A 46 -12.54 -2.76 -28.12
CA MET A 46 -12.11 -1.70 -29.03
C MET A 46 -11.26 -2.28 -30.15
N SER A 47 -11.41 -1.77 -31.38
CA SER A 47 -10.53 -2.14 -32.49
C SER A 47 -9.13 -1.55 -32.29
N ASP A 48 -8.14 -2.10 -33.01
CA ASP A 48 -6.78 -1.53 -32.98
C ASP A 48 -6.79 -0.07 -33.43
N GLU A 49 -7.62 0.30 -34.42
CA GLU A 49 -7.78 1.68 -34.88
C GLU A 49 -8.39 2.58 -33.81
N GLU A 50 -9.42 2.12 -33.07
CA GLU A 50 -10.02 2.88 -31.98
C GLU A 50 -9.03 3.11 -30.83
N ILE A 51 -8.17 2.13 -30.55
CA ILE A 51 -7.13 2.24 -29.51
C ILE A 51 -6.02 3.17 -29.97
N ASP A 52 -5.57 3.06 -31.22
CA ASP A 52 -4.55 3.93 -31.77
C ASP A 52 -5.05 5.40 -31.83
N GLU A 53 -6.33 5.61 -32.16
CA GLU A 53 -6.97 6.93 -32.09
C GLU A 53 -7.07 7.45 -30.64
N PHE A 54 -7.45 6.60 -29.68
CA PHE A 54 -7.46 6.95 -28.26
C PHE A 54 -6.07 7.38 -27.76
N VAL A 55 -5.03 6.60 -28.06
CA VAL A 55 -3.64 6.91 -27.71
C VAL A 55 -3.19 8.22 -28.36
N TYR A 56 -3.55 8.44 -29.63
CA TYR A 56 -3.26 9.68 -30.33
C TYR A 56 -3.86 10.90 -29.60
N TYR A 57 -5.15 10.87 -29.26
CA TYR A 57 -5.77 12.00 -28.54
C TYR A 57 -5.17 12.22 -27.16
N LEU A 58 -4.78 11.15 -26.47
CA LEU A 58 -4.15 11.22 -25.16
C LEU A 58 -2.82 11.98 -25.23
N VAL A 59 -1.96 11.62 -26.19
CA VAL A 59 -0.69 12.30 -26.46
C VAL A 59 -0.91 13.75 -26.88
N ALA A 60 -1.85 14.00 -27.81
CA ALA A 60 -2.14 15.34 -28.31
C ALA A 60 -2.64 16.29 -27.20
N MET A 61 -3.55 15.79 -26.35
CA MET A 61 -4.11 16.56 -25.23
C MET A 61 -3.08 16.82 -24.15
N ASN A 62 -2.18 15.88 -23.87
CA ASN A 62 -1.07 16.11 -22.94
C ASN A 62 -0.09 17.17 -23.50
N TYR A 63 0.32 17.00 -24.76
CA TYR A 63 1.22 17.93 -25.46
C TYR A 63 0.72 19.38 -25.41
N LEU A 64 -0.56 19.62 -25.72
CA LEU A 64 -1.15 20.98 -25.75
C LEU A 64 -1.26 21.64 -24.38
N ARG A 65 -1.01 20.91 -23.28
CA ARG A 65 -0.93 21.48 -21.93
C ARG A 65 0.49 21.94 -21.57
N LEU A 66 1.50 21.52 -22.33
CA LEU A 66 2.89 21.84 -22.02
C LEU A 66 3.24 23.28 -22.43
N PRO A 67 3.96 24.05 -21.60
CA PRO A 67 4.32 25.43 -21.92
C PRO A 67 5.28 25.55 -23.12
N ASN A 68 5.95 24.47 -23.51
CA ASN A 68 6.89 24.40 -24.63
C ASN A 68 6.31 23.74 -25.89
N HIS A 69 4.99 23.69 -26.03
CA HIS A 69 4.35 23.21 -27.26
C HIS A 69 4.51 24.24 -28.40
N MET A 70 4.62 23.78 -29.64
CA MET A 70 4.62 24.62 -30.85
C MET A 70 3.21 24.87 -31.42
N GLY A 71 2.16 24.50 -30.68
CA GLY A 71 0.79 24.50 -31.17
C GLY A 71 0.53 23.36 -32.15
N GLY A 72 -0.57 23.44 -32.89
CA GLY A 72 -0.96 22.46 -33.91
C GLY A 72 -2.44 22.09 -33.87
N ALA A 73 -2.94 21.50 -34.96
CA ALA A 73 -4.28 20.95 -35.01
C ALA A 73 -4.27 19.50 -34.50
N ILE A 74 -5.27 19.15 -33.69
CA ILE A 74 -5.51 17.77 -33.27
C ILE A 74 -6.18 17.03 -34.43
N MET A 75 -5.39 16.42 -35.31
CA MET A 75 -5.87 15.56 -36.41
C MET A 75 -5.12 14.22 -36.41
N PRO A 76 -5.81 13.07 -36.43
CA PRO A 76 -5.18 11.76 -36.45
C PRO A 76 -4.05 11.66 -37.49
N GLY A 77 -2.88 11.17 -37.06
CA GLY A 77 -1.68 11.04 -37.90
C GLY A 77 -0.70 12.21 -37.83
N ASN A 78 -1.05 13.32 -37.17
CA ASN A 78 -0.10 14.40 -36.90
C ASN A 78 0.91 13.99 -35.82
N LYS A 79 2.18 14.36 -36.01
CA LYS A 79 3.21 14.23 -34.97
C LYS A 79 3.31 15.53 -34.18
N HIS A 80 3.49 15.42 -32.87
CA HIS A 80 3.61 16.57 -31.97
C HIS A 80 5.08 16.77 -31.60
N TYR A 81 5.64 17.94 -31.88
CA TYR A 81 7.05 18.25 -31.60
C TYR A 81 7.17 19.40 -30.61
N ARG A 82 8.03 19.23 -29.61
CA ARG A 82 8.40 20.29 -28.65
C ARG A 82 9.29 21.35 -29.32
N MET A 83 9.46 22.50 -28.66
CA MET A 83 10.34 23.58 -29.12
C MET A 83 11.79 23.15 -29.39
N ASP A 84 12.28 22.12 -28.69
CA ASP A 84 13.63 21.57 -28.89
C ASP A 84 13.74 20.58 -30.06
N GLY A 85 12.64 20.36 -30.80
CA GLY A 85 12.56 19.44 -31.94
C GLY A 85 12.33 17.98 -31.55
N THR A 86 12.17 17.65 -30.27
CA THR A 86 11.85 16.29 -29.83
C THR A 86 10.37 15.96 -30.08
N GLU A 87 10.10 14.75 -30.58
CA GLU A 87 8.73 14.25 -30.73
C GLU A 87 8.16 13.91 -29.36
N HIS A 88 6.97 14.43 -29.04
CA HIS A 88 6.23 14.09 -27.83
C HIS A 88 5.37 12.86 -28.12
N THR A 89 5.60 11.81 -27.35
CA THR A 89 5.01 10.48 -27.57
C THR A 89 4.28 9.99 -26.32
N LEU A 90 3.67 8.80 -26.38
CA LEU A 90 3.09 8.15 -25.21
C LEU A 90 4.11 7.93 -24.08
N ALA A 91 5.40 7.78 -24.41
CA ALA A 91 6.46 7.63 -23.42
C ALA A 91 6.69 8.89 -22.57
N ASP A 92 6.24 10.06 -23.06
CA ASP A 92 6.34 11.34 -22.36
C ASP A 92 5.12 11.64 -21.47
N VAL A 93 4.09 10.79 -21.52
CA VAL A 93 2.88 10.97 -20.72
C VAL A 93 3.02 10.18 -19.42
N ASP A 94 2.78 10.85 -18.29
CA ASP A 94 2.69 10.20 -16.98
C ASP A 94 1.66 9.05 -17.02
N HIS A 95 2.07 7.86 -16.60
CA HIS A 95 1.22 6.66 -16.60
C HIS A 95 -0.04 6.81 -15.75
N ARG A 96 -0.03 7.68 -14.73
CA ARG A 96 -1.22 7.99 -13.92
C ARG A 96 -2.29 8.69 -14.76
N ILE A 97 -1.88 9.58 -15.66
CA ILE A 97 -2.80 10.24 -16.61
C ILE A 97 -3.35 9.21 -17.60
N VAL A 98 -2.49 8.32 -18.10
CA VAL A 98 -2.91 7.24 -19.01
C VAL A 98 -3.96 6.35 -18.35
N ALA A 99 -3.70 5.89 -17.12
CA ALA A 99 -4.64 5.09 -16.35
C ALA A 99 -6.01 5.79 -16.15
N GLN A 100 -6.01 7.09 -15.83
CA GLN A 100 -7.24 7.88 -15.67
C GLN A 100 -8.06 7.99 -16.96
N GLU A 101 -7.41 8.19 -18.11
CA GLU A 101 -8.13 8.27 -19.39
C GLU A 101 -8.62 6.89 -19.86
N ILE A 102 -7.85 5.83 -19.60
CA ILE A 102 -8.28 4.43 -19.83
C ILE A 102 -9.51 4.11 -18.98
N GLU A 103 -9.50 4.50 -17.71
CA GLU A 103 -10.64 4.37 -16.81
C GLU A 103 -11.89 5.02 -17.41
N LYS A 104 -11.80 6.30 -17.83
CA LYS A 104 -12.91 7.01 -18.49
C LYS A 104 -13.39 6.31 -19.77
N GLN A 105 -12.47 5.73 -20.54
CA GLN A 105 -12.83 5.02 -21.76
C GLN A 105 -13.54 3.68 -21.47
N ILE A 106 -13.06 2.92 -20.48
CA ILE A 106 -13.69 1.67 -20.04
C ILE A 106 -15.04 1.94 -19.36
N ALA A 107 -15.22 3.09 -18.71
CA ALA A 107 -16.49 3.47 -18.10
C ALA A 107 -17.65 3.54 -19.12
N LYS A 108 -17.35 3.75 -20.41
CA LYS A 108 -18.31 3.74 -21.53
C LYS A 108 -18.74 2.32 -21.96
N GLN A 109 -18.03 1.29 -21.52
CA GLN A 109 -18.32 -0.11 -21.83
C GLN A 109 -19.46 -0.65 -20.95
N PRO A 110 -20.11 -1.77 -21.33
CA PRO A 110 -21.18 -2.38 -20.54
C PRO A 110 -20.79 -2.64 -19.07
N GLU A 111 -21.71 -2.29 -18.16
CA GLU A 111 -21.48 -2.27 -16.72
C GLU A 111 -21.08 -3.63 -16.14
N ASP A 112 -21.65 -4.71 -16.69
CA ASP A 112 -21.41 -6.10 -16.28
C ASP A 112 -19.95 -6.54 -16.50
N ARG A 113 -19.22 -5.90 -17.41
CA ARG A 113 -17.84 -6.27 -17.75
C ARG A 113 -16.81 -5.19 -17.46
N ARG A 114 -17.18 -3.90 -17.37
CA ARG A 114 -16.22 -2.79 -17.23
C ARG A 114 -15.26 -2.92 -16.05
N THR A 115 -15.71 -3.48 -14.92
CA THR A 115 -14.84 -3.67 -13.73
C THR A 115 -13.77 -4.72 -13.97
N GLU A 116 -14.15 -5.86 -14.56
CA GLU A 116 -13.21 -6.93 -14.88
C GLU A 116 -12.24 -6.48 -15.99
N MET A 117 -12.77 -5.79 -17.01
CA MET A 117 -11.96 -5.18 -18.08
C MET A 117 -10.91 -4.23 -17.49
N TYR A 118 -11.33 -3.28 -16.63
CA TYR A 118 -10.40 -2.35 -16.00
C TYR A 118 -9.30 -3.08 -15.23
N LYS A 119 -9.66 -4.02 -14.35
CA LYS A 119 -8.70 -4.81 -13.58
C LYS A 119 -7.68 -5.53 -14.46
N LYS A 120 -8.11 -6.08 -15.60
CA LYS A 120 -7.24 -6.73 -16.59
C LYS A 120 -6.39 -5.73 -17.38
N VAL A 121 -6.93 -4.55 -17.69
CA VAL A 121 -6.22 -3.51 -18.43
C VAL A 121 -5.09 -2.91 -17.61
N VAL A 122 -5.36 -2.62 -16.33
CA VAL A 122 -4.37 -2.07 -15.39
C VAL A 122 -3.55 -3.16 -14.68
N GLU A 123 -3.72 -4.42 -15.07
CA GLU A 123 -2.97 -5.54 -14.49
C GLU A 123 -1.46 -5.34 -14.72
N GLY A 124 -0.68 -5.41 -13.64
CA GLY A 124 0.75 -5.12 -13.67
C GLY A 124 1.13 -3.65 -13.44
N VAL A 125 0.16 -2.72 -13.36
CA VAL A 125 0.39 -1.29 -13.06
C VAL A 125 -0.22 -0.93 -11.71
N LYS A 126 0.53 -1.07 -10.61
CA LYS A 126 -0.06 -0.97 -9.24
C LYS A 126 -0.76 0.34 -8.94
N HIS A 127 -0.25 1.49 -9.39
CA HIS A 127 -0.91 2.79 -9.16
C HIS A 127 -2.28 2.91 -9.83
N ALA A 128 -2.52 2.10 -10.86
CA ALA A 128 -3.80 2.05 -11.57
C ALA A 128 -4.74 0.97 -11.00
N GLN A 129 -4.30 0.16 -10.03
CA GLN A 129 -5.13 -0.88 -9.38
C GLN A 129 -6.08 -0.36 -8.30
N LYS A 130 -6.20 0.97 -8.14
CA LYS A 130 -7.26 1.58 -7.32
C LYS A 130 -8.63 1.04 -7.75
N GLU A 131 -9.58 1.02 -6.82
CA GLU A 131 -10.96 0.79 -7.22
C GLU A 131 -11.35 1.87 -8.24
N PRO A 132 -11.87 1.48 -9.41
CA PRO A 132 -12.23 2.45 -10.42
C PRO A 132 -13.34 3.34 -9.86
N ASP A 133 -13.44 4.57 -10.35
CA ASP A 133 -14.30 5.62 -9.84
C ASP A 133 -15.79 5.22 -9.91
N TRP A 134 -16.17 4.32 -10.83
CA TRP A 134 -17.53 3.74 -10.89
C TRP A 134 -17.81 2.67 -9.81
N LYS A 135 -16.83 2.29 -9.01
CA LYS A 135 -16.96 1.44 -7.81
C LYS A 135 -16.94 2.25 -6.51
N ARG A 136 -16.47 3.50 -6.53
CA ARG A 136 -16.59 4.39 -5.37
C ARG A 136 -18.07 4.43 -4.97
N PRO A 137 -18.39 4.40 -3.66
CA PRO A 137 -19.77 4.52 -3.22
C PRO A 137 -20.33 5.77 -3.87
N ALA A 138 -21.47 5.62 -4.53
CA ALA A 138 -22.11 6.75 -5.15
C ALA A 138 -22.35 7.80 -4.06
N ILE A 139 -22.14 9.06 -4.40
CA ILE A 139 -22.59 10.13 -3.53
C ILE A 139 -24.10 9.97 -3.47
N GLU A 140 -24.65 9.58 -2.32
CA GLU A 140 -26.08 9.39 -2.08
C GLU A 140 -26.65 10.73 -1.58
N PRO A 141 -27.10 11.66 -2.46
CA PRO A 141 -27.44 13.01 -2.03
C PRO A 141 -28.75 13.04 -1.23
N ASN A 142 -29.50 11.93 -1.26
CA ASN A 142 -30.77 11.73 -0.55
C ASN A 142 -30.60 10.93 0.75
N LYS A 143 -29.38 10.52 1.11
CA LYS A 143 -29.12 9.86 2.39
C LYS A 143 -29.38 10.82 3.53
N ASP A 144 -29.67 10.27 4.71
CA ASP A 144 -29.72 11.09 5.92
C ASP A 144 -28.42 11.90 6.07
N PRO A 145 -28.53 13.20 6.40
CA PRO A 145 -27.38 14.08 6.42
C PRO A 145 -26.35 13.59 7.44
N PRO A 146 -25.05 13.72 7.13
CA PRO A 146 -23.98 13.28 8.01
C PRO A 146 -23.91 14.07 9.31
N THR A 147 -24.52 15.27 9.34
CA THR A 147 -24.53 16.13 10.51
C THR A 147 -25.93 16.69 10.78
N PRO A 148 -26.28 16.96 12.05
CA PRO A 148 -27.55 17.63 12.38
C PRO A 148 -27.61 19.09 11.89
N PHE A 149 -26.47 19.70 11.51
CA PHE A 149 -26.38 21.08 11.02
C PHE A 149 -26.69 21.22 9.52
N SER A 150 -26.57 20.12 8.79
CA SER A 150 -26.88 20.03 7.37
C SER A 150 -28.37 20.26 7.11
N THR A 151 -29.25 19.91 8.05
CA THR A 151 -30.68 20.21 7.97
C THR A 151 -30.96 21.60 8.53
N SER A 152 -31.71 22.41 7.77
CA SER A 152 -32.17 23.72 8.24
C SER A 152 -33.08 23.60 9.46
N LYS A 153 -32.79 24.36 10.53
CA LYS A 153 -33.63 24.37 11.75
C LYS A 153 -35.06 24.83 11.48
N ALA A 154 -35.26 25.67 10.47
CA ALA A 154 -36.58 26.15 10.06
C ALA A 154 -37.50 25.02 9.55
N ILE A 155 -36.92 23.90 9.08
CA ILE A 155 -37.68 22.74 8.56
C ILE A 155 -38.06 21.78 9.70
N CYS A 156 -37.25 21.68 10.76
CA CYS A 156 -37.42 20.67 11.82
C CYS A 156 -38.53 20.99 12.85
N GLY A 157 -39.30 22.07 12.70
CA GLY A 157 -40.36 22.43 13.64
C GLY A 157 -39.88 22.75 15.07
N ILE A 158 -38.56 22.83 15.28
CA ILE A 158 -37.96 23.26 16.54
C ILE A 158 -38.08 24.78 16.56
N SER A 159 -39.03 25.30 17.33
CA SER A 159 -39.23 26.74 17.50
C SER A 159 -37.89 27.42 17.79
N PRO A 160 -37.43 28.32 16.92
CA PRO A 160 -36.22 29.08 17.18
C PRO A 160 -36.38 29.87 18.50
N PRO A 161 -35.30 30.09 19.28
CA PRO A 161 -35.36 31.03 20.40
C PRO A 161 -35.95 32.37 19.93
N GLU A 162 -36.71 33.07 20.78
CA GLU A 162 -37.57 34.22 20.40
C GLU A 162 -36.86 35.34 19.60
N THR A 163 -35.53 35.37 19.59
CA THR A 163 -34.68 36.24 18.77
C THR A 163 -34.64 35.89 17.27
N PHE A 164 -35.20 34.76 16.84
CA PHE A 164 -35.17 34.26 15.45
C PHE A 164 -36.57 34.13 14.82
N LYS A 165 -37.53 34.97 15.22
CA LYS A 165 -38.86 35.06 14.58
C LYS A 165 -38.73 35.62 13.15
N GLY A 166 -38.85 34.76 12.14
CA GLY A 166 -39.00 35.17 10.74
C GLY A 166 -38.33 34.28 9.68
N ASN A 167 -37.52 33.28 10.04
CA ASN A 167 -36.76 32.52 9.05
C ASN A 167 -37.56 31.31 8.55
N GLU A 168 -38.30 31.50 7.45
CA GLU A 168 -38.63 30.40 6.54
C GLU A 168 -37.34 29.70 6.09
N ALA A 169 -37.43 28.41 5.78
CA ALA A 169 -36.27 27.66 5.30
C ALA A 169 -35.79 28.25 3.97
N LYS A 170 -34.54 28.68 3.92
CA LYS A 170 -33.92 29.18 2.69
C LYS A 170 -33.97 28.13 1.59
N SER A 171 -34.42 28.53 0.41
CA SER A 171 -34.34 27.70 -0.79
C SER A 171 -32.87 27.49 -1.19
N ASN A 172 -32.59 26.46 -1.98
CA ASN A 172 -31.24 26.22 -2.51
C ASN A 172 -30.73 27.43 -3.30
N GLN A 173 -31.61 28.12 -4.03
CA GLN A 173 -31.26 29.34 -4.75
C GLN A 173 -30.85 30.45 -3.79
N GLN A 174 -31.61 30.66 -2.71
CA GLN A 174 -31.29 31.66 -1.70
C GLN A 174 -29.93 31.40 -1.03
N LEU A 175 -29.59 30.13 -0.76
CA LEU A 175 -28.28 29.78 -0.20
C LEU A 175 -27.12 30.16 -1.13
N ILE A 176 -27.27 29.94 -2.44
CA ILE A 176 -26.28 30.31 -3.46
C ILE A 176 -26.22 31.83 -3.64
N ASP A 177 -27.36 32.52 -3.60
CA ASP A 177 -27.44 33.97 -3.72
C ASP A 177 -26.77 34.66 -2.51
N ASP A 178 -27.01 34.16 -1.31
CA ASP A 178 -26.40 34.65 -0.07
C ASP A 178 -24.88 34.44 -0.09
N LEU A 179 -24.41 33.28 -0.56
CA LEU A 179 -22.98 33.02 -0.76
C LEU A 179 -22.38 34.02 -1.75
N ALA A 180 -23.01 34.17 -2.92
CA ALA A 180 -22.51 35.03 -3.98
C ALA A 180 -22.42 36.49 -3.55
N SER A 181 -23.47 36.98 -2.87
CA SER A 181 -23.51 38.31 -2.26
C SER A 181 -22.42 38.48 -1.21
N ALA A 182 -22.24 37.48 -0.33
CA ALA A 182 -21.31 37.58 0.78
C ALA A 182 -19.85 37.67 0.35
N VAL A 183 -19.45 36.94 -0.70
CA VAL A 183 -18.05 36.90 -1.14
C VAL A 183 -17.75 37.78 -2.36
N GLY A 184 -18.80 38.35 -2.98
CA GLY A 184 -18.69 39.15 -4.20
C GLY A 184 -18.44 38.30 -5.45
N MET A 185 -19.12 37.15 -5.57
CA MET A 185 -19.00 36.30 -6.76
C MET A 185 -19.61 36.97 -7.99
N SER A 186 -18.97 36.77 -9.14
CA SER A 186 -19.60 37.05 -10.43
C SER A 186 -20.73 36.06 -10.73
N ASP A 187 -21.71 36.45 -11.54
CA ASP A 187 -22.80 35.56 -11.99
C ASP A 187 -22.26 34.28 -12.65
N ARG A 188 -21.14 34.40 -13.38
CA ARG A 188 -20.46 33.25 -13.98
C ARG A 188 -19.95 32.27 -12.91
N THR A 189 -19.26 32.78 -11.88
CA THR A 189 -18.73 31.95 -10.78
C THR A 189 -19.86 31.30 -10.00
N LYS A 190 -20.92 32.07 -9.70
CA LYS A 190 -22.14 31.59 -9.05
C LYS A 190 -22.77 30.43 -9.83
N GLY A 191 -22.92 30.60 -11.14
CA GLY A 191 -23.45 29.57 -12.03
C GLY A 191 -22.55 28.33 -12.13
N MET A 192 -21.22 28.49 -12.06
CA MET A 192 -20.30 27.35 -11.98
C MET A 192 -20.46 26.55 -10.68
N VAL A 193 -20.55 27.23 -9.52
CA VAL A 193 -20.78 26.56 -8.23
C VAL A 193 -22.11 25.81 -8.24
N GLN A 194 -23.17 26.44 -8.76
CA GLN A 194 -24.46 25.80 -8.94
C GLN A 194 -24.37 24.55 -9.84
N ALA A 195 -23.73 24.64 -11.01
CA ALA A 195 -23.56 23.52 -11.91
C ALA A 195 -22.75 22.38 -11.28
N GLN A 196 -21.73 22.69 -10.48
CA GLN A 196 -20.94 21.69 -9.75
C GLN A 196 -21.78 20.94 -8.70
N ILE A 197 -22.58 21.66 -7.91
CA ILE A 197 -23.49 21.06 -6.93
C ILE A 197 -24.48 20.12 -7.61
N ILE A 198 -25.13 20.61 -8.67
CA ILE A 198 -26.09 19.83 -9.45
C ILE A 198 -25.41 18.61 -10.08
N HIS A 199 -24.21 18.76 -10.61
CA HIS A 199 -23.48 17.64 -11.21
C HIS A 199 -23.12 16.56 -10.19
N ARG A 200 -22.71 16.95 -8.98
CA ARG A 200 -22.43 15.99 -7.90
C ARG A 200 -23.68 15.22 -7.48
N ASP A 201 -24.83 15.90 -7.37
CA ASP A 201 -26.12 15.25 -7.14
C ASP A 201 -26.54 14.33 -8.30
N ALA A 202 -26.40 14.82 -9.54
CA ALA A 202 -26.77 14.09 -10.74
C ALA A 202 -25.94 12.82 -10.95
N SER A 203 -24.67 12.87 -10.53
CA SER A 203 -23.74 11.74 -10.54
C SER A 203 -24.00 10.75 -9.40
N GLY A 204 -24.93 11.07 -8.50
CA GLY A 204 -25.34 10.20 -7.40
C GLY A 204 -26.28 9.07 -7.84
N ASP A 205 -26.07 7.90 -7.25
CA ASP A 205 -26.86 6.66 -7.32
C ASP A 205 -27.22 6.03 -8.68
N ASP A 206 -26.97 6.66 -9.83
CA ASP A 206 -27.42 6.11 -11.12
C ASP A 206 -26.29 5.62 -12.04
N LYS A 207 -26.60 4.57 -12.80
CA LYS A 207 -25.78 3.92 -13.83
C LYS A 207 -25.61 4.80 -15.08
N ARG A 208 -26.36 5.90 -15.18
CA ARG A 208 -26.34 6.82 -16.32
C ARG A 208 -25.30 7.92 -16.08
N PRO A 209 -24.40 8.19 -17.04
CA PRO A 209 -23.44 9.28 -16.90
C PRO A 209 -24.17 10.63 -16.80
N ALA A 210 -23.75 11.45 -15.84
CA ALA A 210 -24.10 12.86 -15.80
C ALA A 210 -23.13 13.64 -16.70
N PHE A 211 -23.65 14.64 -17.41
CA PHE A 211 -22.86 15.53 -18.23
C PHE A 211 -23.01 16.95 -17.70
N VAL A 212 -21.89 17.64 -17.52
CA VAL A 212 -21.86 19.07 -17.22
C VAL A 212 -21.26 19.82 -18.40
N MET A 213 -22.00 20.81 -18.89
CA MET A 213 -21.52 21.77 -19.87
C MET A 213 -21.27 23.09 -19.14
N PHE A 214 -20.01 23.42 -18.93
CA PHE A 214 -19.62 24.73 -18.39
C PHE A 214 -19.64 25.77 -19.51
N GLY A 215 -20.32 26.89 -19.30
CA GLY A 215 -20.41 27.97 -20.29
C GLY A 215 -21.76 28.69 -20.30
N GLY A 216 -21.76 29.88 -20.93
CA GLY A 216 -22.93 30.76 -21.03
C GLY A 216 -23.08 31.74 -19.84
N PRO A 217 -24.03 32.68 -19.93
CA PRO A 217 -24.27 33.69 -18.89
C PRO A 217 -24.74 33.10 -17.55
N GLU A 218 -25.26 31.87 -17.55
CA GLU A 218 -25.74 31.15 -16.35
C GLU A 218 -24.70 30.16 -15.76
N GLY A 219 -23.46 30.16 -16.26
CA GLY A 219 -22.32 29.42 -15.71
C GLY A 219 -22.22 27.93 -16.10
N GLY A 220 -23.32 27.18 -16.15
CA GLY A 220 -23.31 25.81 -16.69
C GLY A 220 -24.65 25.08 -16.63
N LYS A 221 -24.80 24.02 -17.44
CA LYS A 221 -25.97 23.14 -17.47
C LYS A 221 -25.58 21.69 -17.20
N VAL A 222 -26.44 20.98 -16.47
CA VAL A 222 -26.24 19.57 -16.13
C VAL A 222 -27.39 18.74 -16.68
N SER A 223 -27.07 17.65 -17.38
CA SER A 223 -28.04 16.73 -17.95
C SER A 223 -27.62 15.27 -17.76
N GLY A 224 -28.58 14.34 -17.90
CA GLY A 224 -28.32 12.91 -17.74
C GLY A 224 -28.47 12.47 -16.28
N GLY A 225 -27.54 11.64 -15.77
CA GLY A 225 -27.52 11.23 -14.36
C GLY A 225 -28.82 10.58 -13.86
N ARG A 226 -29.08 10.68 -12.55
CA ARG A 226 -30.23 10.02 -11.87
C ARG A 226 -31.62 10.35 -12.40
N LEU A 227 -31.79 11.51 -13.01
CA LEU A 227 -33.09 11.96 -13.53
C LEU A 227 -33.27 11.63 -15.02
N GLY A 228 -32.19 11.30 -15.72
CA GLY A 228 -32.21 11.10 -17.18
C GLY A 228 -32.68 12.30 -17.99
N ARG A 229 -32.73 13.50 -17.38
CA ARG A 229 -33.15 14.78 -17.97
C ARG A 229 -32.20 15.89 -17.54
N ASP A 230 -32.48 17.12 -17.94
CA ASP A 230 -31.80 18.30 -17.40
C ASP A 230 -32.10 18.43 -15.90
N HIS A 231 -31.04 18.59 -15.10
CA HIS A 231 -31.13 18.77 -13.65
C HIS A 231 -31.19 20.25 -13.31
N GLN A 232 -32.02 20.56 -12.33
CA GLN A 232 -32.19 21.89 -11.77
C GLN A 232 -31.72 21.91 -10.32
N LEU A 233 -31.36 23.09 -9.81
CA LEU A 233 -30.95 23.23 -8.41
C LEU A 233 -32.07 22.84 -7.43
N THR A 234 -33.34 22.95 -7.86
CA THR A 234 -34.52 22.50 -7.09
C THR A 234 -34.64 20.99 -6.98
N ASP A 235 -33.98 20.23 -7.86
CA ASP A 235 -33.97 18.77 -7.79
C ASP A 235 -33.05 18.25 -6.67
N VAL A 236 -32.08 19.07 -6.23
CA VAL A 236 -31.05 18.69 -5.26
C VAL A 236 -31.56 18.80 -3.82
N PRO A 237 -31.34 17.80 -2.95
CA PRO A 237 -31.71 17.88 -1.54
C PRO A 237 -31.04 19.04 -0.82
N ASN A 238 -31.81 19.80 -0.02
CA ASN A 238 -31.31 21.03 0.61
C ASN A 238 -30.11 20.81 1.52
N HIS A 239 -30.11 19.71 2.28
CA HIS A 239 -28.99 19.38 3.17
C HIS A 239 -27.69 19.12 2.40
N PHE A 240 -27.79 18.49 1.22
CA PHE A 240 -26.65 18.26 0.33
C PHE A 240 -26.08 19.57 -0.24
N VAL A 241 -26.96 20.51 -0.62
CA VAL A 241 -26.55 21.86 -1.04
C VAL A 241 -25.84 22.59 0.10
N ARG A 242 -26.36 22.51 1.34
CA ARG A 242 -25.75 23.11 2.52
C ARG A 242 -24.35 22.56 2.80
N ASP A 243 -24.19 21.24 2.76
CA ASP A 243 -22.89 20.58 2.96
C ASP A 243 -21.88 21.00 1.89
N THR A 244 -22.31 21.02 0.63
CA THR A 244 -21.43 21.40 -0.49
C THR A 244 -21.04 22.89 -0.44
N ILE A 245 -21.94 23.78 0.01
CA ILE A 245 -21.62 25.20 0.21
C ILE A 245 -20.67 25.38 1.41
N MET A 246 -20.90 24.70 2.53
CA MET A 246 -19.99 24.77 3.69
C MET A 246 -18.58 24.32 3.29
N ASP A 247 -18.51 23.22 2.54
CA ASP A 247 -17.28 22.71 1.95
C ASP A 247 -16.59 23.74 1.04
N TYR A 248 -17.33 24.33 0.11
CA TYR A 248 -16.82 25.38 -0.78
C TYR A 248 -16.28 26.58 0.01
N ILE A 249 -16.98 27.03 1.06
CA ILE A 249 -16.51 28.12 1.91
C ILE A 249 -15.20 27.74 2.63
N ASN A 250 -15.07 26.49 3.07
CA ASN A 250 -13.87 26.05 3.77
C ASN A 250 -12.65 25.94 2.86
N SER A 251 -12.85 25.60 1.58
CA SER A 251 -11.77 25.31 0.64
C SER A 251 -11.42 26.46 -0.30
N GLU A 252 -12.40 27.16 -0.86
CA GLU A 252 -12.22 28.06 -2.01
C GLU A 252 -12.42 29.55 -1.68
N VAL A 253 -13.03 29.87 -0.54
CA VAL A 253 -13.27 31.27 -0.14
C VAL A 253 -12.07 31.82 0.63
N GLU A 254 -11.69 33.07 0.37
CA GLU A 254 -10.62 33.77 1.11
C GLU A 254 -10.89 33.81 2.62
N GLU A 255 -9.85 33.60 3.44
CA GLU A 255 -9.96 33.45 4.91
C GLU A 255 -10.70 34.61 5.60
N ASP A 256 -10.48 35.84 5.13
CA ASP A 256 -11.12 37.06 5.66
C ASP A 256 -12.63 37.09 5.38
N LYS A 257 -13.09 36.43 4.31
CA LYS A 257 -14.48 36.35 3.91
C LYS A 257 -15.20 35.10 4.42
N LYS A 258 -14.49 34.03 4.82
CA LYS A 258 -15.09 32.77 5.28
C LYS A 258 -16.12 32.96 6.38
N LYS A 259 -15.78 33.74 7.42
CA LYS A 259 -16.69 34.00 8.55
C LYS A 259 -17.98 34.67 8.08
N TYR A 260 -17.86 35.70 7.24
CA TYR A 260 -19.00 36.44 6.72
C TYR A 260 -19.87 35.56 5.82
N ALA A 261 -19.26 34.79 4.92
CA ALA A 261 -19.95 33.83 4.05
C ALA A 261 -20.74 32.79 4.84
N ARG A 262 -20.14 32.17 5.86
CA ARG A 262 -20.83 31.18 6.71
C ARG A 262 -22.02 31.79 7.44
N THR A 263 -21.87 32.98 8.01
CA THR A 263 -22.96 33.68 8.70
C THR A 263 -24.09 34.09 7.75
N ALA A 264 -23.76 34.53 6.54
CA ALA A 264 -24.75 34.91 5.54
C ALA A 264 -25.56 33.70 5.07
N VAL A 265 -24.90 32.61 4.69
CA VAL A 265 -25.56 31.41 4.17
C VAL A 265 -26.36 30.70 5.27
N PHE A 266 -25.73 30.43 6.42
CA PHE A 266 -26.28 29.63 7.52
C PHE A 266 -26.83 30.51 8.65
N SER A 267 -27.65 31.50 8.32
CA SER A 267 -28.24 32.43 9.28
C SER A 267 -29.21 31.77 10.28
N ASP A 268 -29.57 30.51 10.07
CA ASP A 268 -30.34 29.68 10.99
C ASP A 268 -29.49 29.06 12.12
N LEU A 269 -28.16 29.12 12.01
CA LEU A 269 -27.21 28.55 12.98
C LEU A 269 -26.56 29.63 13.84
N SER A 270 -26.33 29.32 15.12
CA SER A 270 -25.53 30.18 15.99
C SER A 270 -24.04 30.15 15.61
N PRO A 271 -23.24 31.15 16.01
CA PRO A 271 -21.80 31.17 15.70
C PRO A 271 -21.03 29.91 16.14
N SER A 272 -21.40 29.33 17.29
CA SER A 272 -20.80 28.08 17.78
C SER A 272 -21.19 26.87 16.94
N GLU A 273 -22.43 26.84 16.44
CA GLU A 273 -22.91 25.76 15.56
C GLU A 273 -22.30 25.84 14.17
N ILE A 274 -22.12 27.05 13.64
CA ILE A 274 -21.38 27.29 12.40
C ILE A 274 -19.94 26.77 12.53
N ALA A 275 -19.29 27.06 13.66
CA ALA A 275 -17.93 26.57 13.91
C ALA A 275 -17.88 25.03 13.99
N ALA A 276 -18.82 24.41 14.69
CA ALA A 276 -18.93 22.96 14.78
C ALA A 276 -19.20 22.32 13.41
N TYR A 277 -20.13 22.87 12.64
CA TYR A 277 -20.48 22.38 11.31
C TYR A 277 -19.29 22.47 10.34
N SER A 278 -18.60 23.61 10.33
CA SER A 278 -17.38 23.82 9.55
C SER A 278 -16.30 22.80 9.90
N ALA A 279 -16.10 22.51 11.19
CA ALA A 279 -15.11 21.54 11.65
C ALA A 279 -15.45 20.12 11.21
N THR A 280 -16.71 19.69 11.32
CA THR A 280 -17.14 18.35 10.91
C THR A 280 -16.97 18.12 9.41
N VAL A 281 -17.36 19.08 8.58
CA VAL A 281 -17.20 19.00 7.12
C VAL A 281 -15.72 18.96 6.73
N SER A 282 -14.87 19.74 7.40
CA SER A 282 -13.43 19.76 7.14
C SER A 282 -12.76 18.44 7.56
N ALA A 283 -13.09 17.91 8.73
CA ALA A 283 -12.49 16.67 9.25
C ALA A 283 -12.73 15.46 8.33
N SER A 284 -13.92 15.35 7.73
CA SER A 284 -14.22 14.28 6.78
C SER A 284 -13.29 14.33 5.55
N LYS A 285 -13.01 15.54 5.06
CA LYS A 285 -12.13 15.74 3.90
C LYS A 285 -10.66 15.62 4.23
N ASP A 286 -10.25 16.12 5.39
CA ASP A 286 -8.87 15.99 5.84
C ASP A 286 -8.48 14.51 5.99
N GLU A 287 -9.40 13.67 6.44
CA GLU A 287 -9.19 12.22 6.51
C GLU A 287 -9.09 11.56 5.12
N GLU A 288 -9.93 11.95 4.16
CA GLU A 288 -9.84 11.47 2.77
C GLU A 288 -8.51 11.90 2.12
N ARG A 289 -8.16 13.18 2.25
CA ARG A 289 -6.90 13.73 1.73
C ARG A 289 -5.70 13.08 2.40
N ARG A 290 -5.77 12.82 3.70
CA ARG A 290 -4.72 12.12 4.43
C ARG A 290 -4.51 10.71 3.89
N LYS A 291 -5.59 9.97 3.62
CA LYS A 291 -5.51 8.64 2.99
C LYS A 291 -4.92 8.70 1.60
N GLU A 292 -5.27 9.71 0.80
CA GLU A 292 -4.66 9.92 -0.52
C GLU A 292 -3.14 10.18 -0.41
N ILE A 293 -2.72 11.09 0.49
CA ILE A 293 -1.30 11.38 0.73
C ILE A 293 -0.55 10.15 1.26
N GLU A 294 -1.14 9.41 2.21
CA GLU A 294 -0.56 8.18 2.75
C GLU A 294 -0.40 7.11 1.66
N GLN A 295 -1.37 6.99 0.75
CA GLN A 295 -1.29 6.09 -0.40
C GLN A 295 -0.23 6.53 -1.40
N GLU A 296 -0.15 7.82 -1.72
CA GLU A 296 0.89 8.39 -2.60
C GLU A 296 2.29 8.17 -2.01
N GLN A 297 2.47 8.43 -0.71
CA GLN A 297 3.75 8.21 -0.04
C GLN A 297 4.13 6.72 -0.02
N HIS A 298 3.16 5.85 0.24
CA HIS A 298 3.37 4.40 0.19
C HIS A 298 3.83 3.95 -1.20
N ASP A 299 3.23 4.53 -2.24
CA ASP A 299 3.56 4.26 -3.63
C ASP A 299 4.97 4.76 -4.02
N GLU A 300 5.35 5.97 -3.60
CA GLU A 300 6.70 6.50 -3.76
C GLU A 300 7.76 5.66 -3.03
N ASP A 301 7.45 5.18 -1.81
CA ASP A 301 8.34 4.31 -1.04
C ASP A 301 8.61 2.99 -1.78
N ILE A 302 7.59 2.41 -2.42
CA ILE A 302 7.74 1.21 -3.25
C ILE A 302 8.65 1.48 -4.46
N LEU A 303 8.47 2.62 -5.14
CA LEU A 303 9.30 2.99 -6.28
C LEU A 303 10.76 3.18 -5.86
N ASN A 304 10.98 3.87 -4.75
CA ASN A 304 12.30 4.04 -4.16
C ASN A 304 12.95 2.69 -3.82
N ILE A 305 12.19 1.73 -3.28
CA ILE A 305 12.69 0.36 -3.03
C ILE A 305 13.04 -0.35 -4.35
N MET A 306 12.20 -0.25 -5.37
CA MET A 306 12.44 -0.86 -6.68
C MET A 306 13.72 -0.33 -7.35
N GLU A 307 14.03 0.96 -7.18
CA GLU A 307 15.18 1.60 -7.79
C GLU A 307 16.47 1.41 -6.97
N ASN A 308 16.39 1.65 -5.67
CA ASN A 308 17.57 1.87 -4.82
C ASN A 308 17.90 0.71 -3.87
N HIS A 309 16.95 -0.20 -3.60
CA HIS A 309 17.17 -1.28 -2.64
C HIS A 309 18.19 -2.30 -3.15
N LYS A 310 19.03 -2.82 -2.24
CA LYS A 310 20.06 -3.83 -2.55
C LYS A 310 19.92 -5.05 -1.63
N PRO A 311 19.72 -6.25 -2.20
CA PRO A 311 19.63 -6.59 -3.64
C PRO A 311 18.36 -6.05 -4.32
N LYS A 312 18.47 -5.67 -5.60
CA LYS A 312 17.36 -5.11 -6.38
C LYS A 312 16.16 -6.08 -6.38
N PRO A 313 14.95 -5.62 -6.01
CA PRO A 313 13.75 -6.46 -6.07
C PRO A 313 13.50 -6.95 -7.50
N LYS A 314 13.07 -8.20 -7.65
CA LYS A 314 12.75 -8.79 -8.97
C LYS A 314 11.34 -8.46 -9.43
N SER A 315 10.47 -8.16 -8.49
CA SER A 315 9.07 -7.86 -8.72
C SER A 315 8.60 -6.83 -7.71
N LEU A 316 7.49 -6.20 -8.04
CA LEU A 316 6.83 -5.23 -7.18
C LEU A 316 6.27 -5.87 -5.91
N ASP A 317 6.00 -7.18 -5.91
CA ASP A 317 5.60 -7.92 -4.70
C ASP A 317 6.78 -8.15 -3.75
N GLU A 318 7.99 -8.34 -4.30
CA GLU A 318 9.20 -8.34 -3.47
C GLU A 318 9.43 -6.97 -2.83
N ALA A 319 9.20 -5.87 -3.54
CA ALA A 319 9.29 -4.52 -3.00
C ALA A 319 8.28 -4.26 -1.88
N LEU A 320 7.02 -4.66 -2.07
CA LEU A 320 5.99 -4.61 -1.02
C LEU A 320 6.41 -5.39 0.23
N ASN A 321 6.97 -6.59 0.05
CA ASN A 321 7.44 -7.37 1.18
C ASN A 321 8.59 -6.70 1.93
N ILE A 322 9.50 -6.01 1.22
CA ILE A 322 10.58 -5.26 1.85
C ILE A 322 10.02 -4.09 2.67
N LEU A 323 9.07 -3.33 2.10
CA LEU A 323 8.39 -2.24 2.79
C LEU A 323 7.68 -2.75 4.05
N GLN A 324 6.86 -3.79 3.89
CA GLN A 324 6.13 -4.40 4.99
C GLN A 324 7.06 -4.95 6.09
N GLN A 325 8.20 -5.51 5.74
CA GLN A 325 9.19 -5.96 6.72
C GLN A 325 9.77 -4.79 7.52
N ARG A 326 10.06 -3.65 6.86
CA ARG A 326 10.53 -2.43 7.53
C ARG A 326 9.49 -1.96 8.54
N ASP A 327 8.24 -1.80 8.11
CA ASP A 327 7.16 -1.29 8.94
C ASP A 327 6.84 -2.24 10.11
N LEU A 328 6.89 -3.56 9.86
CA LEU A 328 6.72 -4.56 10.91
C LEU A 328 7.83 -4.49 11.96
N LEU A 329 9.09 -4.31 11.54
CA LEU A 329 10.20 -4.13 12.48
C LEU A 329 10.06 -2.84 13.27
N ASP A 330 9.69 -1.73 12.62
CA ASP A 330 9.49 -0.45 13.29
C ASP A 330 8.35 -0.50 14.30
N SER A 331 7.31 -1.31 14.03
CA SER A 331 6.17 -1.52 14.95
C SER A 331 6.49 -2.34 16.21
N ILE A 332 7.63 -3.03 16.26
CA ILE A 332 8.05 -3.77 17.47
C ILE A 332 8.52 -2.73 18.49
N PRO A 333 8.06 -2.73 19.75
CA PRO A 333 8.50 -1.78 20.76
C PRO A 333 10.02 -1.75 20.92
N ASP A 334 10.61 -0.55 20.99
CA ASP A 334 12.07 -0.37 21.20
C ASP A 334 12.49 -0.74 22.65
N GLU A 335 11.57 -0.60 23.62
CA GLU A 335 11.82 -0.75 25.06
C GLU A 335 12.04 -2.20 25.51
N ASP A 336 13.00 -2.38 26.44
CA ASP A 336 13.23 -3.41 27.48
C ASP A 336 12.50 -4.76 27.39
N LEU A 337 12.33 -5.27 26.17
CA LEU A 337 11.84 -6.62 25.97
C LEU A 337 12.89 -7.55 26.56
N ASP A 338 12.53 -8.14 27.70
CA ASP A 338 13.40 -8.98 28.49
C ASP A 338 13.82 -10.19 27.65
N LEU A 339 15.07 -10.20 27.23
CA LEU A 339 15.66 -11.30 26.45
C LEU A 339 16.18 -12.43 27.36
N THR A 340 15.85 -12.41 28.66
CA THR A 340 16.16 -13.53 29.56
C THR A 340 15.48 -14.79 29.04
N GLN A 341 16.23 -15.90 29.01
CA GLN A 341 15.76 -17.20 28.55
C GLN A 341 14.59 -17.67 29.43
N ARG A 342 13.44 -17.98 28.82
CA ARG A 342 12.19 -18.27 29.53
C ARG A 342 11.70 -19.70 29.25
N GLY A 343 12.35 -20.69 29.84
CA GLY A 343 11.91 -22.08 29.73
C GLY A 343 11.91 -22.60 28.28
N ASN A 344 11.11 -23.64 28.03
CA ASN A 344 11.09 -24.35 26.75
C ASN A 344 9.97 -23.83 25.83
N HIS A 345 10.33 -23.32 24.66
CA HIS A 345 9.40 -22.86 23.64
C HIS A 345 9.40 -23.72 22.36
N GLY A 346 9.93 -24.93 22.43
CA GLY A 346 9.93 -25.92 21.35
C GLY A 346 11.28 -26.60 21.15
N TYR A 347 11.32 -27.56 20.22
CA TYR A 347 12.52 -28.30 19.87
C TYR A 347 12.92 -28.04 18.42
N PHE A 348 14.22 -27.94 18.20
CA PHE A 348 14.86 -27.93 16.89
C PHE A 348 14.91 -29.35 16.35
N ASP A 349 14.35 -29.54 15.16
CA ASP A 349 14.48 -30.79 14.42
C ASP A 349 15.84 -30.82 13.70
N THR A 350 16.68 -31.78 14.07
CA THR A 350 18.06 -31.95 13.57
C THR A 350 18.14 -32.33 12.10
N ASP A 351 17.03 -32.77 11.51
CA ASP A 351 17.00 -33.25 10.13
C ASP A 351 16.92 -32.10 9.11
N PHE A 352 16.79 -30.86 9.57
CA PHE A 352 16.75 -29.67 8.72
C PHE A 352 18.12 -28.99 8.58
N GLU A 353 18.47 -28.65 7.34
CA GLU A 353 19.56 -27.70 7.07
C GLU A 353 19.21 -26.33 7.68
N GLY A 354 19.90 -26.01 8.77
CA GLY A 354 19.73 -24.81 9.57
C GLY A 354 20.31 -23.55 8.94
N VAL A 355 20.94 -22.67 9.73
CA VAL A 355 21.66 -21.49 9.20
C VAL A 355 22.71 -21.92 8.16
N PHE A 356 22.82 -21.26 7.00
CA PHE A 356 23.71 -21.70 5.89
C PHE A 356 24.99 -20.87 5.74
N LYS A 357 24.95 -19.59 6.13
CA LYS A 357 26.10 -18.69 6.07
C LYS A 357 26.66 -18.43 7.45
N SER A 358 27.79 -17.73 7.50
CA SER A 358 28.36 -17.29 8.77
C SER A 358 27.36 -16.40 9.52
N VAL A 359 27.26 -16.58 10.83
CA VAL A 359 26.50 -15.66 11.71
C VAL A 359 27.33 -14.44 12.12
N VAL A 360 28.59 -14.37 11.68
CA VAL A 360 29.57 -13.37 12.07
C VAL A 360 29.67 -12.29 11.00
N LYS A 361 29.85 -12.70 9.73
CA LYS A 361 30.05 -11.78 8.60
C LYS A 361 29.01 -12.01 7.51
N PRO A 362 28.28 -10.95 7.08
CA PRO A 362 27.22 -11.08 6.08
C PRO A 362 27.76 -11.62 4.76
N GLY A 363 27.01 -12.55 4.16
CA GLY A 363 27.32 -13.16 2.86
C GLY A 363 28.49 -14.15 2.84
N SER A 364 29.22 -14.32 3.95
CA SER A 364 30.39 -15.19 4.00
C SER A 364 30.05 -16.66 4.30
N LYS A 365 30.93 -17.58 3.87
CA LYS A 365 30.81 -19.00 4.25
C LYS A 365 31.05 -19.13 5.76
N LYS A 366 30.42 -20.14 6.38
CA LYS A 366 30.67 -20.47 7.78
C LYS A 366 32.17 -20.64 8.04
N LEU A 367 32.64 -20.09 9.13
CA LEU A 367 34.00 -20.36 9.60
C LEU A 367 34.09 -21.82 10.07
N PRO A 368 35.28 -22.45 10.03
CA PRO A 368 35.47 -23.83 10.52
C PRO A 368 34.92 -24.03 11.95
N PHE A 369 35.19 -23.06 12.83
CA PHE A 369 34.72 -23.07 14.21
C PHE A 369 33.19 -22.97 14.37
N GLU A 370 32.50 -22.30 13.45
CA GLU A 370 31.04 -22.28 13.40
C GLU A 370 30.48 -23.66 13.00
N SER A 371 31.23 -24.43 12.21
CA SER A 371 30.82 -25.75 11.72
C SER A 371 31.02 -26.86 12.76
N GLU A 372 31.97 -26.68 13.68
CA GLU A 372 32.25 -27.60 14.79
C GLU A 372 31.31 -27.38 15.99
N THR A 373 30.71 -26.19 16.08
CA THR A 373 29.82 -25.81 17.17
C THR A 373 28.39 -26.33 16.92
N ARG A 374 27.83 -27.07 17.88
CA ARG A 374 26.42 -27.50 17.85
C ARG A 374 25.60 -26.72 18.88
N PRO A 375 24.57 -25.96 18.45
CA PRO A 375 23.69 -25.29 19.39
C PRO A 375 22.82 -26.33 20.13
N PRO A 376 22.26 -25.98 21.30
CA PRO A 376 21.21 -26.77 21.93
C PRO A 376 20.04 -27.04 20.97
N LEU A 377 19.23 -28.06 21.28
CA LEU A 377 18.01 -28.36 20.53
C LEU A 377 16.78 -27.67 21.11
N GLU A 378 16.86 -27.11 22.31
CA GLU A 378 15.75 -26.47 22.99
C GLU A 378 15.69 -24.97 22.67
N ILE A 379 14.54 -24.52 22.17
CA ILE A 379 14.29 -23.12 21.85
C ILE A 379 13.94 -22.37 23.14
N ASP A 380 14.86 -21.53 23.60
CA ASP A 380 14.79 -20.79 24.86
C ASP A 380 14.29 -19.33 24.72
N LEU A 381 13.97 -18.92 23.49
CA LEU A 381 13.37 -17.62 23.17
C LEU A 381 11.99 -17.76 22.53
N ASP A 382 11.06 -16.93 22.98
CA ASP A 382 9.73 -16.82 22.39
C ASP A 382 9.71 -16.02 21.08
N CYS A 383 8.55 -15.96 20.42
CA CYS A 383 8.40 -15.27 19.14
C CYS A 383 8.73 -13.78 19.23
N ASP A 384 8.31 -13.09 20.29
CA ASP A 384 8.50 -11.64 20.44
C ASP A 384 9.96 -11.33 20.76
N GLN A 385 10.63 -12.15 21.58
CA GLN A 385 12.05 -12.07 21.84
C GLN A 385 12.88 -12.25 20.56
N ILE A 386 12.54 -13.23 19.72
CA ILE A 386 13.24 -13.45 18.43
C ILE A 386 13.01 -12.24 17.50
N ARG A 387 11.79 -11.71 17.40
CA ARG A 387 11.48 -10.53 16.58
C ARG A 387 12.25 -9.29 17.06
N ALA A 388 12.35 -9.08 18.38
CA ALA A 388 13.15 -8.02 18.97
C ALA A 388 14.65 -8.18 18.68
N CYS A 389 15.18 -9.42 18.75
CA CYS A 389 16.56 -9.71 18.33
C CYS A 389 16.80 -9.34 16.88
N ILE A 390 15.90 -9.69 15.96
CA ILE A 390 16.01 -9.31 14.53
C ILE A 390 16.04 -7.79 14.37
N LYS A 391 15.11 -7.07 15.02
CA LYS A 391 15.07 -5.61 14.96
C LYS A 391 16.40 -5.00 15.40
N ARG A 392 16.84 -5.30 16.62
CA ARG A 392 18.08 -4.74 17.21
C ARG A 392 19.29 -5.10 16.36
N PHE A 393 19.38 -6.35 15.91
CA PHE A 393 20.49 -6.85 15.13
C PHE A 393 20.63 -6.19 13.75
N THR A 394 19.50 -5.87 13.11
CA THR A 394 19.47 -5.29 11.76
C THR A 394 19.44 -3.75 11.75
N ARG A 395 19.01 -3.12 12.85
CA ARG A 395 18.95 -1.66 13.00
C ARG A 395 20.24 -1.08 13.57
N ASP A 396 20.79 -1.71 14.60
CA ASP A 396 21.96 -1.21 15.34
C ASP A 396 23.28 -1.87 14.88
N GLY A 397 23.19 -2.73 13.86
CA GLY A 397 24.28 -3.58 13.39
C GLY A 397 24.78 -3.25 11.99
N ILE A 398 25.80 -4.00 11.55
CA ILE A 398 26.33 -3.92 10.19
C ILE A 398 25.52 -4.75 9.17
N TRP A 399 24.43 -5.38 9.61
CA TRP A 399 23.64 -6.33 8.84
C TRP A 399 22.34 -5.69 8.35
N SER A 400 22.05 -5.79 7.06
CA SER A 400 20.70 -5.52 6.57
C SER A 400 19.77 -6.73 6.79
N ILE A 401 18.46 -6.50 6.81
CA ILE A 401 17.46 -7.57 6.93
C ILE A 401 17.61 -8.62 5.81
N ASP A 402 17.94 -8.18 4.59
CA ASP A 402 18.16 -9.09 3.47
C ASP A 402 19.44 -9.93 3.65
N GLN A 403 20.50 -9.37 4.21
CA GLN A 403 21.71 -10.13 4.54
C GLN A 403 21.43 -11.17 5.63
N PHE A 404 20.67 -10.79 6.65
CA PHE A 404 20.21 -11.70 7.70
C PHE A 404 19.39 -12.85 7.10
N ARG A 405 18.36 -12.53 6.30
CA ARG A 405 17.52 -13.52 5.59
C ARG A 405 18.33 -14.48 4.73
N LEU A 406 19.31 -13.96 3.99
CA LEU A 406 20.20 -14.79 3.15
C LEU A 406 21.08 -15.73 4.00
N ALA A 407 21.46 -15.34 5.21
CA ALA A 407 22.24 -16.19 6.09
C ALA A 407 21.46 -17.39 6.63
N LEU A 408 20.15 -17.26 6.79
CA LEU A 408 19.25 -18.30 7.27
C LEU A 408 18.93 -19.40 6.23
N GLY A 409 19.53 -19.36 5.03
CA GLY A 409 19.27 -20.35 3.99
C GLY A 409 18.31 -19.94 2.90
N GLN A 410 18.31 -18.64 2.56
CA GLN A 410 17.43 -18.08 1.52
C GLN A 410 15.93 -18.23 1.83
N ILE A 411 15.54 -17.96 3.09
CA ILE A 411 14.12 -17.80 3.45
C ILE A 411 13.46 -16.83 2.48
N ALA A 412 12.29 -17.18 1.94
CA ALA A 412 11.57 -16.29 1.04
C ALA A 412 11.11 -15.04 1.80
N ARG A 413 11.14 -13.86 1.16
CA ARG A 413 10.70 -12.62 1.82
C ARG A 413 9.29 -12.74 2.43
N PRO A 414 8.28 -13.29 1.72
CA PRO A 414 6.94 -13.46 2.30
C PRO A 414 6.90 -14.33 3.57
N GLU A 415 7.77 -15.33 3.67
CA GLU A 415 7.85 -16.19 4.86
C GLU A 415 8.39 -15.40 6.06
N LEU A 416 9.43 -14.59 5.86
CA LEU A 416 9.95 -13.71 6.90
C LEU A 416 8.94 -12.63 7.28
N THR A 417 8.28 -12.01 6.29
CA THR A 417 7.22 -11.01 6.52
C THR A 417 6.09 -11.59 7.37
N LYS A 418 5.61 -12.79 7.02
CA LYS A 418 4.57 -13.50 7.78
C LYS A 418 4.98 -13.71 9.23
N PHE A 419 6.22 -14.12 9.48
CA PHE A 419 6.73 -14.31 10.84
C PHE A 419 6.86 -13.00 11.62
N LEU A 420 7.38 -11.94 11.00
CA LEU A 420 7.49 -10.63 11.66
C LEU A 420 6.12 -10.02 12.01
N GLY A 421 5.05 -10.44 11.34
CA GLY A 421 3.67 -10.05 11.64
C GLY A 421 3.03 -10.78 12.83
N LEU A 422 3.61 -11.88 13.30
CA LEU A 422 3.07 -12.63 14.44
C LEU A 422 3.41 -11.96 15.76
N ARG A 423 2.47 -11.96 16.72
CA ARG A 423 2.63 -11.33 18.04
C ARG A 423 2.21 -12.28 19.16
N GLY A 424 3.06 -12.46 20.17
CA GLY A 424 2.79 -13.27 21.34
C GLY A 424 3.74 -14.47 21.47
N PRO A 425 3.96 -14.98 22.71
CA PRO A 425 5.01 -15.96 23.00
C PRO A 425 4.76 -17.35 22.42
N GLY A 426 3.50 -17.67 22.11
CA GLY A 426 3.09 -18.93 21.50
C GLY A 426 3.05 -18.92 19.98
N GLU A 427 3.09 -17.73 19.37
CA GLU A 427 2.89 -17.60 17.95
C GLU A 427 4.09 -18.09 17.14
N GLY A 428 3.83 -18.60 15.95
CA GLY A 428 4.89 -19.04 15.04
C GLY A 428 5.65 -20.29 15.47
N ARG A 429 5.20 -21.01 16.52
CA ARG A 429 5.83 -22.27 16.97
C ARG A 429 5.95 -23.32 15.86
N THR A 430 5.04 -23.32 14.90
CA THR A 430 5.01 -24.22 13.76
C THR A 430 5.78 -23.68 12.54
N LEU A 431 6.24 -22.42 12.57
CA LEU A 431 6.93 -21.80 11.45
C LEU A 431 8.43 -22.12 11.48
N ARG A 432 8.93 -22.70 10.39
CA ARG A 432 10.36 -22.97 10.21
C ARG A 432 11.21 -21.71 10.40
N VAL A 433 10.80 -20.59 9.83
CA VAL A 433 11.52 -19.30 9.95
C VAL A 433 11.81 -18.90 11.40
N ARG A 434 10.90 -19.16 12.35
CA ARG A 434 11.13 -18.91 13.78
C ARG A 434 12.34 -19.70 14.27
N THR A 435 12.35 -21.01 13.99
CA THR A 435 13.37 -21.96 14.45
C THR A 435 14.76 -21.61 13.91
N VAL A 436 14.87 -21.25 12.62
CA VAL A 436 16.16 -20.88 12.01
C VAL A 436 16.62 -19.48 12.45
N CYS A 437 15.70 -18.53 12.66
CA CYS A 437 16.03 -17.23 13.25
C CYS A 437 16.60 -17.40 14.67
N TRP A 438 15.96 -18.22 15.50
CA TRP A 438 16.48 -18.56 16.82
C TRP A 438 17.87 -19.19 16.74
N GLN A 439 18.05 -20.18 15.86
CA GLN A 439 19.33 -20.88 15.68
C GLN A 439 20.46 -19.91 15.31
N PHE A 440 20.18 -18.90 14.50
CA PHE A 440 21.15 -17.85 14.16
C PHE A 440 21.64 -17.10 15.40
N PHE A 441 20.73 -16.66 16.27
CA PHE A 441 21.11 -15.94 17.49
C PHE A 441 21.78 -16.87 18.50
N LYS A 442 21.32 -18.13 18.62
CA LYS A 442 21.95 -19.11 19.50
C LYS A 442 23.37 -19.43 19.07
N TRP A 443 23.65 -19.49 17.78
CA TRP A 443 25.02 -19.61 17.27
C TRP A 443 25.88 -18.42 17.69
N ARG A 444 25.38 -17.19 17.58
CA ARG A 444 26.10 -16.01 18.06
C ARG A 444 26.41 -16.10 19.56
N GLU A 445 25.42 -16.47 20.37
CA GLU A 445 25.59 -16.64 21.82
C GLU A 445 26.67 -17.67 22.17
N VAL A 446 26.62 -18.88 21.57
CA VAL A 446 27.58 -19.96 21.85
C VAL A 446 29.00 -19.56 21.42
N LEU A 447 29.13 -18.74 20.36
CA LEU A 447 30.42 -18.17 19.95
C LEU A 447 30.93 -17.10 20.94
N GLY A 448 30.07 -16.60 21.83
CA GLY A 448 30.34 -15.50 22.75
C GLY A 448 30.17 -14.11 22.12
N LEU A 449 29.33 -14.02 21.08
CA LEU A 449 28.94 -12.76 20.44
C LEU A 449 27.61 -12.26 21.00
N ASP A 450 27.39 -10.95 20.93
CA ASP A 450 26.10 -10.34 21.27
C ASP A 450 25.04 -10.76 20.23
N MET A 451 23.86 -11.20 20.70
CA MET A 451 22.75 -11.61 19.84
C MET A 451 22.09 -10.42 19.14
N THR A 452 22.08 -9.26 19.78
CA THR A 452 21.35 -8.06 19.36
C THR A 452 22.22 -7.06 18.63
N LYS A 453 23.54 -7.18 18.74
CA LYS A 453 24.49 -6.25 18.10
C LYS A 453 25.48 -7.01 17.24
N SER A 454 25.83 -6.42 16.11
CA SER A 454 26.90 -6.92 15.24
C SER A 454 27.94 -5.85 15.02
N SER A 455 29.22 -6.25 15.03
CA SER A 455 30.34 -5.33 14.84
C SER A 455 31.37 -5.93 13.88
N GLN A 456 32.16 -5.06 13.21
CA GLN A 456 33.29 -5.51 12.39
C GLN A 456 34.34 -6.26 13.23
N ASP A 457 34.40 -6.00 14.54
CA ASP A 457 35.32 -6.65 15.47
C ASP A 457 34.88 -8.07 15.88
N ASP A 458 33.66 -8.49 15.57
CA ASP A 458 33.18 -9.86 15.85
C ASP A 458 34.08 -10.92 15.18
N ILE A 459 34.63 -10.59 14.01
CA ILE A 459 35.58 -11.44 13.28
C ILE A 459 36.89 -11.60 14.08
N LYS A 460 37.42 -10.50 14.61
CA LYS A 460 38.67 -10.52 15.41
C LYS A 460 38.48 -11.32 16.68
N LYS A 461 37.35 -11.13 17.38
CA LYS A 461 37.00 -11.87 18.60
C LYS A 461 37.00 -13.39 18.38
N ILE A 462 36.45 -13.86 17.26
CA ILE A 462 36.43 -15.30 16.94
C ILE A 462 37.82 -15.81 16.54
N GLN A 463 38.58 -15.04 15.76
CA GLN A 463 39.94 -15.43 15.37
C GLN A 463 40.91 -15.50 16.56
N GLU A 464 40.80 -14.56 17.52
CA GLU A 464 41.59 -14.58 18.75
C GLU A 464 41.24 -15.77 19.64
N LYS A 465 39.95 -16.09 19.76
CA LYS A 465 39.47 -17.25 20.53
C LYS A 465 39.87 -18.59 19.89
N GLY A 466 39.88 -18.65 18.56
CA GLY A 466 40.40 -19.80 17.79
C GLY A 466 41.92 -19.99 17.96
N LYS A 467 42.70 -18.90 17.95
CA LYS A 467 44.15 -18.93 18.20
C LYS A 467 44.49 -19.36 19.62
N LYS A 468 43.76 -18.89 20.64
CA LYS A 468 43.96 -19.30 22.04
C LYS A 468 43.73 -20.80 22.26
N ARG A 469 42.78 -21.42 21.55
CA ARG A 469 42.54 -22.87 21.63
C ARG A 469 43.56 -23.70 20.84
N ALA A 470 44.04 -23.21 19.70
CA ALA A 470 45.06 -23.90 18.89
C ALA A 470 46.47 -23.81 19.49
N ALA A 471 46.74 -22.81 20.33
CA ALA A 471 48.03 -22.63 21.00
C ALA A 471 48.18 -23.48 22.29
N GLY A 472 47.20 -24.31 22.64
CA GLY A 472 47.32 -25.23 23.77
C GLY A 472 47.54 -24.55 25.11
N ASP A 473 46.86 -23.42 25.36
CA ASP A 473 46.93 -22.74 26.65
C ASP A 473 45.82 -23.28 27.57
N ASP A 474 46.22 -24.23 28.41
CA ASP A 474 45.45 -24.82 29.50
C ASP A 474 45.39 -23.85 30.69
N ASP A 475 45.06 -22.58 30.43
CA ASP A 475 44.94 -21.55 31.47
C ASP A 475 43.52 -21.58 32.04
N GLN A 476 43.30 -22.54 32.94
CA GLN A 476 42.34 -22.38 34.02
C GLN A 476 42.77 -21.16 34.87
N THR A 477 42.23 -19.99 34.56
CA THR A 477 42.25 -18.89 35.53
C THR A 477 40.99 -18.97 36.42
N PRO A 478 41.14 -19.05 37.77
CA PRO A 478 40.05 -19.32 38.69
C PRO A 478 39.28 -18.04 39.02
N GLY A 479 37.94 -18.09 38.97
CA GLY A 479 37.15 -16.90 39.31
C GLY A 479 35.67 -17.17 39.58
N LYS A 480 35.35 -17.21 40.89
CA LYS A 480 34.05 -16.98 41.53
C LYS A 480 33.06 -18.15 41.64
N LYS A 481 33.13 -18.72 42.84
CA LYS A 481 32.08 -19.46 43.55
C LYS A 481 30.70 -18.80 43.40
N ALA A 482 29.79 -19.45 42.68
CA ALA A 482 28.38 -19.50 43.06
C ALA A 482 28.15 -20.87 43.74
N LYS A 483 27.58 -20.84 44.93
CA LYS A 483 27.38 -21.99 45.82
C LYS A 483 26.49 -23.06 45.15
N PRO A 484 26.78 -24.37 45.34
CA PRO A 484 25.82 -25.42 45.05
C PRO A 484 24.84 -25.55 46.22
N SER A 485 23.53 -25.50 45.95
CA SER A 485 22.52 -26.08 46.83
C SER A 485 22.11 -27.44 46.24
N THR A 486 22.85 -28.48 46.61
CA THR A 486 22.38 -29.85 46.61
C THR A 486 21.32 -30.01 47.69
N ALA A 487 20.15 -30.57 47.34
CA ALA A 487 19.57 -31.75 48.00
C ALA A 487 18.17 -32.07 47.44
N GLU A 488 18.01 -33.34 47.05
CA GLU A 488 16.76 -34.13 47.04
C GLU A 488 15.71 -33.70 46.00
N TRP A 489 15.34 -34.50 44.99
CA TRP A 489 14.76 -35.83 45.10
C TRP A 489 15.03 -36.65 43.83
N LEU A 490 15.71 -37.77 43.99
CA LEU A 490 15.81 -38.84 42.98
C LEU A 490 15.51 -40.15 43.72
N ASP A 491 14.25 -40.29 44.17
CA ASP A 491 13.77 -41.55 44.73
C ASP A 491 12.23 -41.64 44.69
N THR A 492 11.63 -41.72 43.49
CA THR A 492 10.26 -42.27 43.32
C THR A 492 10.04 -42.79 41.91
N ALA A 493 10.77 -43.85 41.52
CA ALA A 493 10.56 -44.55 40.25
C ALA A 493 10.13 -46.02 40.42
N GLN A 494 9.70 -46.47 41.62
CA GLN A 494 9.47 -47.91 41.83
C GLN A 494 8.28 -48.32 42.73
N GLN A 495 7.27 -47.49 42.95
CA GLN A 495 6.01 -47.96 43.57
C GLN A 495 4.76 -47.25 43.02
N SER A 496 4.17 -47.80 41.96
CA SER A 496 2.71 -47.79 41.70
C SER A 496 2.37 -48.58 40.44
N ALA A 497 2.71 -49.87 40.45
CA ALA A 497 1.92 -50.88 39.75
C ALA A 497 1.00 -51.54 40.79
N VAL A 498 -0.22 -51.86 40.37
CA VAL A 498 -1.28 -52.61 41.08
C VAL A 498 -2.31 -51.76 41.87
N ARG A 499 -3.35 -51.28 41.17
CA ARG A 499 -4.79 -51.62 41.36
C ARG A 499 -5.66 -50.53 40.73
N VAL A 500 -6.33 -50.84 39.62
CA VAL A 500 -7.80 -50.69 39.47
C VAL A 500 -8.24 -51.74 38.44
N GLN A 501 -9.11 -52.64 38.90
CA GLN A 501 -9.75 -53.66 38.09
C GLN A 501 -10.77 -53.04 37.11
N ARG A 502 -10.90 -53.73 35.98
CA ARG A 502 -12.00 -53.66 35.02
C ARG A 502 -13.37 -53.74 35.71
N ASP A 503 -14.34 -53.00 35.19
CA ASP A 503 -15.62 -53.61 34.81
C ASP A 503 -16.23 -52.89 33.58
N PRO A 504 -16.77 -53.60 32.57
CA PRO A 504 -17.27 -53.03 31.32
C PRO A 504 -18.80 -53.09 31.23
N SER A 505 -19.47 -51.95 31.17
CA SER A 505 -20.80 -51.86 30.53
C SER A 505 -21.18 -50.39 30.32
N ASN A 506 -21.17 -49.93 29.06
CA ASN A 506 -22.39 -49.47 28.39
C ASN A 506 -22.07 -49.03 26.95
N ARG A 507 -22.59 -49.81 26.00
CA ARG A 507 -22.74 -49.42 24.59
C ARG A 507 -24.14 -48.85 24.43
N SER A 508 -24.25 -47.65 23.89
CA SER A 508 -25.36 -47.30 23.00
C SER A 508 -25.05 -46.01 22.23
N ASN A 509 -24.82 -46.18 20.93
CA ASN A 509 -25.00 -45.14 19.92
C ASN A 509 -26.45 -44.65 19.93
N PRO A 510 -26.70 -43.46 19.36
CA PRO A 510 -27.78 -43.40 18.39
C PRO A 510 -27.35 -42.84 17.03
N THR A 511 -27.95 -43.49 16.04
CA THR A 511 -27.97 -43.31 14.59
C THR A 511 -28.33 -41.88 14.15
N PRO A 512 -27.89 -41.44 12.95
CA PRO A 512 -28.31 -40.17 12.36
C PRO A 512 -29.67 -40.31 11.64
N THR A 513 -30.44 -39.22 11.61
CA THR A 513 -31.61 -39.09 10.74
C THR A 513 -31.46 -37.90 9.80
N ARG A 514 -31.61 -38.25 8.51
CA ARG A 514 -32.17 -37.54 7.35
C ARG A 514 -32.34 -36.03 7.38
#